data_AF-A0A3A0E2X5-F1
#
_entry.id   AF-A0A3A0E2X5-F1
#
_cell.length_a   1.000
_cell.length_b   1.000
_cell.length_c   1.000
_cell.angle_alpha   90.00
_cell.angle_beta   90.00
_cell.angle_gamma   90.00
#
_symmetry.space_group_name_H-M   'P 1'
#
loop_
_entity.id
_entity.type
_entity.pdbx_description
1 polymer ?
#
loop_
_entity_poly.entity_id
_entity_poly.type
_entity_poly.pdbx_seq_one_letter_code
_entity_poly.pdbx_strand_id
1 'polypeptide(L)'
;MSLSSQLLDELRARIGQSGQRVLVSNGRRTARCEAVHCERFAVTFDELAVETPELATATAAELQAASRDLSARVNYLLEPIAPIETDAAGCSVQMRSNPPQKDDNGWRYYELLLQRGGSVALARYEKRPGQPRVRVPAILTHEVVGRLIDDFLATVDAI
;
A
#
# COMPACT_ATOMS: atom_id res chain seq x y z
N MET A 1 -5.50 -17.83 -11.65
CA MET A 1 -5.99 -16.53 -11.15
C MET A 1 -4.81 -15.79 -10.54
N SER A 2 -4.68 -14.49 -10.77
CA SER A 2 -3.65 -13.65 -10.14
C SER A 2 -4.02 -13.35 -8.68
N LEU A 3 -3.03 -12.98 -7.86
CA LEU A 3 -3.26 -12.59 -6.47
C LEU A 3 -4.19 -11.36 -6.37
N SER A 4 -4.05 -10.39 -7.27
CA SER A 4 -4.95 -9.25 -7.41
C SER A 4 -6.39 -9.68 -7.69
N SER A 5 -6.62 -10.57 -8.67
CA SER A 5 -7.97 -11.07 -8.98
C SER A 5 -8.63 -11.77 -7.80
N GLN A 6 -7.88 -12.61 -7.07
CA GLN A 6 -8.36 -13.28 -5.87
C GLN A 6 -8.76 -12.29 -4.78
N LEU A 7 -7.93 -11.27 -4.53
CA LEU A 7 -8.23 -10.25 -3.52
C LEU A 7 -9.50 -9.48 -3.89
N LEU A 8 -9.65 -9.10 -5.17
CA LEU A 8 -10.83 -8.35 -5.62
C LEU A 8 -12.11 -9.17 -5.53
N ASP A 9 -12.05 -10.47 -5.82
CA ASP A 9 -13.21 -11.35 -5.68
C ASP A 9 -13.62 -11.50 -4.21
N GLU A 10 -12.66 -11.64 -3.30
CA GLU A 10 -12.91 -11.67 -1.86
C GLU A 10 -13.49 -10.34 -1.34
N LEU A 11 -12.97 -9.20 -1.80
CA LEU A 11 -13.53 -7.87 -1.45
C LEU A 11 -14.98 -7.72 -1.94
N ARG A 12 -15.26 -8.17 -3.17
CA ARG A 12 -16.63 -8.13 -3.75
C ARG A 12 -17.59 -9.08 -3.05
N ALA A 13 -17.13 -10.25 -2.62
CA ALA A 13 -17.94 -11.19 -1.83
C ALA A 13 -18.38 -10.60 -0.47
N ARG A 14 -17.70 -9.53 -0.01
CA ARG A 14 -17.97 -8.84 1.26
C ARG A 14 -18.72 -7.52 1.10
N ILE A 15 -19.27 -7.22 -0.08
CA ILE A 15 -20.07 -6.00 -0.28
C ILE A 15 -21.17 -5.89 0.77
N GLY A 16 -21.27 -4.72 1.39
CA GLY A 16 -22.22 -4.43 2.47
C GLY A 16 -21.77 -4.89 3.86
N GLN A 17 -20.62 -5.55 3.99
CA GLN A 17 -20.01 -5.91 5.27
C GLN A 17 -19.02 -4.84 5.74
N SER A 18 -18.74 -4.83 7.05
CA SER A 18 -17.80 -3.90 7.69
C SER A 18 -16.77 -4.62 8.55
N GLY A 19 -15.58 -4.02 8.68
CA GLY A 19 -14.53 -4.45 9.62
C GLY A 19 -14.04 -5.87 9.38
N GLN A 20 -13.42 -6.12 8.23
CA GLN A 20 -12.98 -7.43 7.80
C GLN A 20 -11.51 -7.39 7.38
N ARG A 21 -10.72 -8.31 7.93
CA ARG A 21 -9.41 -8.62 7.38
C ARG A 21 -9.58 -9.59 6.22
N VAL A 22 -9.22 -9.16 5.02
CA VAL A 22 -9.21 -10.00 3.81
C VAL A 22 -7.77 -10.44 3.55
N LEU A 23 -7.59 -11.75 3.41
CA LEU A 23 -6.31 -12.40 3.17
C LEU A 23 -6.47 -13.37 2.01
N VAL A 24 -5.64 -13.22 0.98
CA VAL A 24 -5.53 -14.19 -0.10
C VAL A 24 -4.07 -14.55 -0.31
N SER A 25 -3.79 -15.82 -0.59
CA SER A 25 -2.42 -16.29 -0.79
C SER A 25 -2.31 -17.00 -2.14
N ASN A 26 -1.20 -16.75 -2.83
CA ASN A 26 -0.84 -17.44 -4.06
C ASN A 26 0.64 -17.82 -3.97
N GLY A 27 0.89 -19.11 -3.74
CA GLY A 27 2.23 -19.61 -3.43
C GLY A 27 2.76 -19.02 -2.11
N ARG A 28 3.89 -18.32 -2.19
CA ARG A 28 4.56 -17.71 -1.02
C ARG A 28 4.12 -16.26 -0.74
N ARG A 29 3.30 -15.69 -1.61
CA ARG A 29 2.86 -14.29 -1.51
C ARG A 29 1.46 -14.21 -0.94
N THR A 30 1.24 -13.25 -0.06
CA THR A 30 -0.08 -13.01 0.54
C THR A 30 -0.47 -11.56 0.34
N ALA A 31 -1.62 -11.31 -0.27
CA ALA A 31 -2.21 -9.97 -0.31
C ALA A 31 -3.18 -9.84 0.86
N ARG A 32 -3.09 -8.71 1.56
CA ARG A 32 -3.86 -8.39 2.75
C ARG A 32 -4.54 -7.04 2.58
N CYS A 33 -5.80 -6.96 2.96
CA CYS A 33 -6.54 -5.71 3.08
C CYS A 33 -7.27 -5.68 4.43
N GLU A 34 -6.97 -4.68 5.26
CA GLU A 34 -7.74 -4.37 6.47
C GLU A 34 -8.96 -3.53 6.05
N ALA A 35 -9.99 -4.19 5.54
CA ALA A 35 -11.16 -3.54 4.97
C ALA A 35 -12.10 -3.03 6.08
N VAL A 36 -12.38 -1.74 6.05
CA VAL A 36 -13.36 -1.09 6.92
C VAL A 36 -14.77 -1.23 6.35
N HIS A 37 -14.93 -0.99 5.04
CA HIS A 37 -16.21 -1.14 4.34
C HIS A 37 -15.98 -1.54 2.88
N CYS A 38 -16.71 -2.55 2.41
CA CYS A 38 -16.67 -2.97 1.00
C CYS A 38 -17.95 -2.52 0.28
N GLU A 39 -17.77 -1.76 -0.79
CA GLU A 39 -18.84 -1.25 -1.64
C GLU A 39 -18.75 -1.87 -3.04
N ARG A 40 -19.75 -1.62 -3.88
CA ARG A 40 -19.80 -2.22 -5.22
C ARG A 40 -18.59 -1.89 -6.09
N PHE A 41 -18.06 -0.67 -5.97
CA PHE A 41 -16.99 -0.16 -6.84
C PHE A 41 -15.72 0.23 -6.09
N ALA A 42 -15.75 0.23 -4.76
CA ALA A 42 -14.68 0.74 -3.92
C ALA A 42 -14.59 -0.03 -2.61
N VAL A 43 -13.44 0.08 -1.97
CA VAL A 43 -13.22 -0.38 -0.61
C VAL A 43 -12.64 0.76 0.20
N THR A 44 -13.19 0.92 1.41
CA THR A 44 -12.59 1.70 2.48
C THR A 44 -11.70 0.77 3.29
N PHE A 45 -10.42 1.10 3.49
CA PHE A 45 -9.47 0.25 4.19
C PHE A 45 -8.47 1.05 5.04
N ASP A 46 -7.96 0.43 6.10
CA ASP A 46 -6.89 1.02 6.93
C ASP A 46 -5.49 0.70 6.41
N GLU A 47 -5.32 -0.48 5.81
CA GLU A 47 -4.05 -0.91 5.22
C GLU A 47 -4.28 -1.87 4.04
N LEU A 48 -3.46 -1.74 3.00
CA LEU A 48 -3.35 -2.67 1.88
C LEU A 48 -1.89 -3.12 1.78
N ALA A 49 -1.63 -4.43 1.79
CA ALA A 49 -0.26 -4.96 1.81
C ALA A 49 -0.08 -6.22 0.95
N VAL A 50 1.15 -6.41 0.47
CA VAL A 50 1.65 -7.70 -0.03
C VAL A 50 2.78 -8.16 0.87
N GLU A 51 2.62 -9.34 1.47
CA GLU A 51 3.62 -10.02 2.30
C GLU A 51 4.34 -11.10 1.46
N THR A 52 5.66 -11.17 1.57
CA THR A 52 6.51 -12.09 0.79
C THR A 52 7.81 -12.42 1.52
N PRO A 53 8.24 -13.70 1.52
CA PRO A 53 9.59 -14.05 1.94
C PRO A 53 10.68 -13.59 0.95
N GLU A 54 10.35 -13.26 -0.30
CA GLU A 54 11.30 -12.80 -1.32
C GLU A 54 12.07 -11.54 -0.88
N LEU A 55 11.46 -10.69 -0.06
CA LEU A 55 12.13 -9.50 0.49
C LEU A 55 13.10 -9.83 1.63
N ALA A 56 13.23 -11.08 2.10
CA ALA A 56 14.06 -11.45 3.24
C ALA A 56 15.55 -11.14 3.07
N THR A 57 16.05 -11.20 1.84
CA THR A 57 17.47 -10.97 1.53
C THR A 57 17.73 -9.62 0.85
N ALA A 58 16.70 -8.79 0.68
CA ALA A 58 16.82 -7.50 0.01
C ALA A 58 17.81 -6.57 0.75
N THR A 59 18.66 -5.92 -0.01
CA THR A 59 19.58 -4.88 0.45
C THR A 59 18.92 -3.50 0.42
N ALA A 60 19.46 -2.54 1.18
CA ALA A 60 18.92 -1.19 1.20
C ALA A 60 19.02 -0.50 -0.19
N ALA A 61 20.04 -0.86 -0.98
CA ALA A 61 20.22 -0.37 -2.33
C ALA A 61 19.15 -0.92 -3.29
N GLU A 62 18.85 -2.23 -3.21
CA GLU A 62 17.76 -2.85 -3.99
C GLU A 62 16.41 -2.26 -3.61
N LEU A 63 16.11 -2.13 -2.32
CA LEU A 63 14.86 -1.49 -1.87
C LEU A 63 14.76 -0.04 -2.33
N GLN A 64 15.86 0.71 -2.32
CA GLN A 64 15.88 2.08 -2.81
C GLN A 64 15.62 2.13 -4.33
N ALA A 65 16.25 1.27 -5.13
CA ALA A 65 15.99 1.20 -6.57
C ALA A 65 14.53 0.83 -6.84
N ALA A 66 14.04 -0.24 -6.21
CA ALA A 66 12.67 -0.72 -6.33
C ALA A 66 11.63 0.35 -5.92
N SER A 67 11.92 1.16 -4.90
CA SER A 67 11.05 2.28 -4.50
C SER A 67 10.93 3.38 -5.56
N ARG A 68 11.99 3.65 -6.32
CA ARG A 68 11.97 4.65 -7.41
C ARG A 68 11.14 4.13 -8.58
N ASP A 69 11.29 2.86 -8.91
CA ASP A 69 10.51 2.22 -9.96
C ASP A 69 9.02 2.14 -9.58
N LEU A 70 8.72 1.79 -8.33
CA LEU A 70 7.35 1.78 -7.81
C LEU A 70 6.72 3.19 -7.87
N SER A 71 7.47 4.22 -7.47
CA SER A 71 7.04 5.63 -7.57
C SER A 71 6.67 6.02 -9.01
N ALA A 72 7.46 5.57 -10.00
CA ALA A 72 7.18 5.84 -11.41
C ALA A 72 5.93 5.10 -11.93
N ARG A 73 5.65 3.89 -11.44
CA ARG A 73 4.47 3.09 -11.82
C ARG A 73 3.18 3.58 -11.18
N VAL A 74 3.23 3.97 -9.90
CA VAL A 74 2.08 4.45 -9.12
C VAL A 74 1.83 5.93 -9.39
N ASN A 75 1.48 6.23 -10.65
CA ASN A 75 1.19 7.58 -11.16
C ASN A 75 -0.30 7.88 -11.31
N TYR A 76 -1.16 6.97 -10.84
CA TYR A 76 -2.61 7.00 -10.99
C TYR A 76 -3.34 7.32 -9.68
N LEU A 77 -2.61 7.47 -8.57
CA LEU A 77 -3.17 8.08 -7.37
C LEU A 77 -3.28 9.59 -7.59
N LEU A 78 -4.27 10.23 -6.97
CA LEU A 78 -4.43 11.69 -7.02
C LEU A 78 -3.23 12.45 -6.45
N GLU A 79 -2.42 11.77 -5.63
CA GLU A 79 -1.22 12.30 -5.01
C GLU A 79 -0.03 11.44 -5.45
N PRO A 80 0.98 12.00 -6.15
CA PRO A 80 2.15 11.24 -6.56
C PRO A 80 2.94 10.78 -5.33
N ILE A 81 3.39 9.52 -5.33
CA ILE A 81 4.17 8.97 -4.22
C ILE A 81 5.66 9.05 -4.55
N ALA A 82 6.48 9.51 -3.62
CA ALA A 82 7.93 9.58 -3.76
C ALA A 82 8.65 8.99 -2.54
N PRO A 83 9.83 8.37 -2.69
CA PRO A 83 10.68 8.00 -1.56
C PRO A 83 11.04 9.23 -0.72
N ILE A 84 10.92 9.12 0.61
CA ILE A 84 11.23 10.20 1.57
C ILE A 84 12.44 9.82 2.43
N GLU A 85 12.52 8.55 2.85
CA GLU A 85 13.55 8.09 3.76
C GLU A 85 13.99 6.67 3.38
N THR A 86 15.29 6.40 3.52
CA THR A 86 15.88 5.07 3.40
C THR A 86 16.64 4.79 4.68
N ASP A 87 16.16 3.82 5.47
CA ASP A 87 16.87 3.33 6.64
C ASP A 87 17.77 2.17 6.22
N ALA A 88 19.07 2.45 6.11
CA ALA A 88 20.07 1.46 5.74
C ALA A 88 20.28 0.38 6.83
N ALA A 89 20.07 0.72 8.11
CA ALA A 89 20.27 -0.20 9.21
C ALA A 89 19.09 -1.18 9.34
N GLY A 90 17.87 -0.64 9.34
CA GLY A 90 16.63 -1.42 9.33
C GLY A 90 16.33 -2.09 7.98
N CYS A 91 16.96 -1.63 6.90
CA CYS A 91 16.72 -2.05 5.53
C CYS A 91 15.25 -1.84 5.14
N SER A 92 14.84 -0.57 5.15
CA SER A 92 13.50 -0.15 4.75
C SER A 92 13.53 1.16 3.98
N VAL A 93 12.52 1.37 3.15
CA VAL A 93 12.28 2.61 2.42
C VAL A 93 10.86 3.06 2.70
N GLN A 94 10.73 4.29 3.21
CA GLN A 94 9.46 4.96 3.38
C GLN A 94 9.23 5.89 2.19
N MET A 95 8.06 5.76 1.58
CA MET A 95 7.60 6.63 0.50
C MET A 95 6.29 7.31 0.93
N ARG A 96 6.04 8.51 0.41
CA ARG A 96 4.86 9.30 0.78
C ARG A 96 4.33 10.10 -0.40
N SER A 97 3.03 10.42 -0.36
CA SER A 97 2.47 11.47 -1.20
C SER A 97 3.29 12.77 -1.10
N ASN A 98 3.78 13.24 -2.24
CA ASN A 98 4.58 14.46 -2.33
C ASN A 98 4.31 15.22 -3.65
N PRO A 99 3.54 16.33 -3.63
CA PRO A 99 3.00 16.97 -2.43
C PRO A 99 1.85 16.17 -1.81
N PRO A 100 1.64 16.28 -0.48
CA PRO A 100 0.45 15.72 0.18
C PRO A 100 -0.80 16.53 -0.16
N GLN A 101 -1.98 15.91 -0.06
CA GLN A 101 -3.26 16.59 -0.12
C GLN A 101 -3.39 17.58 1.05
N LYS A 102 -3.68 18.84 0.72
CA LYS A 102 -3.91 19.93 1.67
C LYS A 102 -5.38 20.26 1.77
N ASP A 103 -5.88 20.44 2.99
CA ASP A 103 -7.16 21.09 3.26
C ASP A 103 -6.98 22.14 4.37
N ASP A 104 -8.07 22.82 4.74
CA ASP A 104 -8.05 23.88 5.77
C ASP A 104 -7.63 23.36 7.16
N ASN A 105 -7.72 22.05 7.39
CA ASN A 105 -7.53 21.41 8.70
C ASN A 105 -6.20 20.63 8.82
N GLY A 106 -5.43 20.48 7.74
CA GLY A 106 -4.11 19.85 7.76
C GLY A 106 -3.70 19.21 6.44
N TRP A 107 -2.94 18.13 6.57
CA TRP A 107 -2.44 17.34 5.44
C TRP A 107 -2.92 15.90 5.54
N ARG A 108 -3.40 15.36 4.42
CA ARG A 108 -3.56 13.93 4.22
C ARG A 108 -2.54 13.45 3.22
N TYR A 109 -2.07 12.23 3.41
CA TYR A 109 -1.13 11.60 2.49
C TYR A 109 -1.22 10.09 2.57
N TYR A 110 -0.91 9.44 1.46
CA TYR A 110 -0.57 8.03 1.46
C TYR A 110 0.88 7.85 1.89
N GLU A 111 1.14 6.75 2.58
CA GLU A 111 2.48 6.29 2.94
C GLU A 111 2.62 4.84 2.50
N LEU A 112 3.70 4.57 1.76
CA LEU A 112 4.15 3.25 1.37
C LEU A 112 5.39 2.87 2.17
N LEU A 113 5.42 1.64 2.67
CA LEU A 113 6.59 1.08 3.33
C LEU A 113 7.06 -0.17 2.57
N LEU A 114 8.33 -0.14 2.17
CA LEU A 114 9.06 -1.28 1.62
C LEU A 114 10.09 -1.72 2.66
N GLN A 115 10.08 -2.99 3.08
CA GLN A 115 10.96 -3.45 4.16
C GLN A 115 11.51 -4.85 3.91
N ARG A 116 12.79 -5.06 4.25
CA ARG A 116 13.43 -6.37 4.19
C ARG A 116 12.72 -7.36 5.12
N GLY A 117 12.53 -8.59 4.65
CA GLY A 117 11.85 -9.66 5.39
C GLY A 117 10.37 -9.40 5.64
N GLY A 118 9.82 -8.34 5.06
CA GLY A 118 8.45 -7.90 5.29
C GLY A 118 7.76 -7.44 4.01
N SER A 119 6.67 -6.71 4.20
CA SER A 119 5.69 -6.38 3.16
C SER A 119 6.02 -5.14 2.33
N VAL A 120 5.36 -5.02 1.18
CA VAL A 120 5.02 -3.74 0.55
C VAL A 120 3.66 -3.32 1.09
N ALA A 121 3.55 -2.22 1.84
CA ALA A 121 2.30 -1.83 2.49
C ALA A 121 1.95 -0.36 2.27
N LEU A 122 0.67 -0.08 1.99
CA LEU A 122 0.06 1.23 1.81
C LEU A 122 -0.93 1.53 2.93
N ALA A 123 -0.84 2.72 3.50
CA ALA A 123 -1.88 3.27 4.35
C ALA A 123 -2.03 4.77 4.14
N ARG A 124 -3.11 5.34 4.68
CA ARG A 124 -3.36 6.77 4.64
C ARG A 124 -3.23 7.38 6.03
N TYR A 125 -2.65 8.57 6.08
CA TYR A 125 -2.42 9.32 7.31
C TYR A 125 -3.00 10.73 7.19
N GLU A 126 -3.42 11.26 8.33
CA GLU A 126 -3.77 12.66 8.52
C GLU A 126 -2.82 13.29 9.54
N LYS A 127 -2.36 14.51 9.27
CA LYS A 127 -1.53 15.32 10.15
C LYS A 127 -2.15 16.70 10.28
N ARG A 128 -2.61 17.02 11.49
CA ARG A 128 -3.07 18.37 11.85
C ARG A 128 -1.95 19.18 12.51
N PRO A 129 -1.97 20.52 12.40
CA PRO A 129 -1.03 21.38 13.11
C PRO A 129 -1.03 21.09 14.62
N GLY A 130 0.16 20.95 15.22
CA GLY A 130 0.32 20.69 16.66
C GLY A 130 -0.06 19.30 17.16
N GLN A 131 -0.63 18.42 16.32
CA GLN A 131 -1.05 17.06 16.70
C GLN A 131 -0.16 15.99 16.05
N PRO A 132 0.07 14.82 16.67
CA PRO A 132 0.76 13.72 16.00
C PRO A 132 0.00 13.28 14.73
N ARG A 133 0.71 12.64 13.79
CA ARG A 133 0.03 12.00 12.64
C ARG A 133 -0.80 10.81 13.14
N VAL A 134 -1.94 10.58 12.51
CA VAL A 134 -2.81 9.43 12.81
C VAL A 134 -3.15 8.69 11.52
N ARG A 135 -3.29 7.37 11.60
CA ARG A 135 -3.79 6.58 10.46
C ARG A 135 -5.28 6.86 10.29
N VAL A 136 -5.71 6.99 9.05
CA VAL A 136 -7.11 7.19 8.67
C VAL A 136 -7.47 6.25 7.52
N PRO A 137 -8.74 5.84 7.38
CA PRO A 137 -9.13 4.99 6.26
C PRO A 137 -8.91 5.65 4.90
N ALA A 138 -8.40 4.89 3.96
CA ALA A 138 -8.35 5.24 2.55
C ALA A 138 -9.58 4.70 1.82
N ILE A 139 -10.03 5.41 0.78
CA ILE A 139 -11.11 4.94 -0.11
C ILE A 139 -10.51 4.87 -1.50
N LEU A 140 -10.46 3.67 -2.08
CA LEU A 140 -9.99 3.45 -3.45
C LEU A 140 -10.97 2.55 -4.20
N THR A 141 -11.04 2.73 -5.51
CA THR A 141 -11.83 1.83 -6.36
C THR A 141 -11.21 0.43 -6.37
N HIS A 142 -12.03 -0.58 -6.61
CA HIS A 142 -11.54 -1.96 -6.77
C HIS A 142 -10.50 -2.08 -7.90
N GLU A 143 -10.64 -1.28 -8.97
CA GLU A 143 -9.65 -1.24 -10.05
C GLU A 143 -8.28 -0.74 -9.56
N VAL A 144 -8.27 0.37 -8.81
CA VAL A 144 -7.04 0.94 -8.25
C VAL A 144 -6.39 -0.02 -7.24
N VAL A 145 -7.19 -0.71 -6.41
CA VAL A 145 -6.68 -1.73 -5.49
C VAL A 145 -6.02 -2.89 -6.23
N GLY A 146 -6.65 -3.40 -7.30
CA GLY A 146 -6.07 -4.47 -8.12
C GLY A 146 -4.73 -4.06 -8.72
N ARG A 147 -4.69 -2.87 -9.32
CA ARG A 147 -3.48 -2.29 -9.92
C ARG A 147 -2.36 -2.09 -8.90
N LEU A 148 -2.68 -1.62 -7.68
CA LEU A 148 -1.71 -1.47 -6.60
C LEU A 148 -1.10 -2.82 -6.19
N ILE A 149 -1.91 -3.88 -6.07
CA ILE A 149 -1.39 -5.22 -5.77
C ILE A 149 -0.45 -5.70 -6.87
N ASP A 150 -0.82 -5.51 -8.14
CA ASP A 150 0.05 -5.88 -9.26
C ASP A 150 1.36 -5.08 -9.26
N ASP A 151 1.31 -3.77 -8.97
CA ASP A 151 2.50 -2.92 -8.85
C ASP A 151 3.40 -3.29 -7.66
N PHE A 152 2.82 -3.75 -6.55
CA PHE A 152 3.56 -4.25 -5.39
C PHE A 152 4.27 -5.56 -5.73
N LEU A 153 3.59 -6.47 -6.42
CA LEU A 153 4.17 -7.72 -6.88
C LEU A 153 5.32 -7.47 -7.87
N ALA A 154 5.13 -6.57 -8.83
CA ALA A 154 6.18 -6.19 -9.77
C ALA A 154 7.39 -5.54 -9.08
N THR A 155 7.18 -4.84 -7.95
CA THR A 155 8.29 -4.32 -7.12
C THR A 155 9.09 -5.46 -6.51
N VAL A 156 8.41 -6.47 -5.98
CA VAL A 156 9.03 -7.65 -5.37
C VAL A 156 9.77 -8.48 -6.43
N ASP A 157 9.22 -8.61 -7.63
CA ASP A 157 9.84 -9.37 -8.74
C ASP A 157 11.13 -8.72 -9.27
N ALA A 158 11.34 -7.43 -9.01
CA ALA A 158 12.51 -6.68 -9.46
C ALA A 158 13.68 -6.68 -8.45
N ILE A 159 13.50 -7.32 -7.29
CA ILE A 159 14.51 -7.48 -6.22
C ILE A 159 15.07 -8.91 -6.28
#